data_AF-A0A1F4E2E8-F1
#
_entry.id   AF-A0A1F4E2E8-F1
#
_cell.length_a   1.000
_cell.length_b   1.000
_cell.length_c   1.000
_cell.angle_alpha   90.00
_cell.angle_beta   90.00
_cell.angle_gamma   90.00
#
_symmetry.space_group_name_H-M   'P 1'
#
loop_
_entity.id
_entity.type
_entity.pdbx_description
1 polymer ?
#
loop_
_entity_poly.entity_id
_entity_poly.type
_entity_poly.pdbx_seq_one_letter_code
_entity_poly.pdbx_strand_id
1 'polypeptide(L)'
;MDEKLSRRRVLKIVALLGGAAAVPGIARDARAQAKAGKAAMKYQEQPKGDQRCSGCVQFVAPNQCKVVEGNISPNGWCIAYSAKS
;
A
#
# COMPACT_ATOMS: atom_id res chain seq x y z
N MET A 1 -35.63 0.85 9.08
CA MET A 1 -35.98 -0.08 7.99
C MET A 1 -35.05 0.25 6.83
N ASP A 2 -33.79 -0.16 6.84
CA ASP A 2 -33.37 -1.54 6.60
C ASP A 2 -34.05 -2.08 5.34
N GLU A 3 -33.35 -2.06 4.20
CA GLU A 3 -33.11 -3.34 3.53
C GLU A 3 -31.85 -3.30 2.67
N LYS A 4 -30.89 -4.08 3.15
CA LYS A 4 -29.80 -4.67 2.38
C LYS A 4 -30.38 -5.45 1.19
N LEU A 5 -29.59 -5.59 0.13
CA LEU A 5 -29.86 -6.30 -1.13
C LEU A 5 -30.68 -5.46 -2.13
N SER A 6 -30.03 -4.93 -3.16
CA SER A 6 -29.61 -5.84 -4.22
C SER A 6 -28.25 -5.48 -4.78
N ARG A 7 -27.22 -6.01 -4.09
CA ARG A 7 -25.85 -6.20 -4.58
C ARG A 7 -25.76 -7.21 -5.74
N ARG A 8 -26.83 -7.37 -6.55
CA ARG A 8 -26.99 -8.44 -7.56
C ARG A 8 -27.78 -7.97 -8.79
N ARG A 9 -27.55 -6.75 -9.27
CA ARG A 9 -28.16 -6.29 -10.53
C ARG A 9 -27.24 -5.45 -11.40
N VAL A 10 -25.98 -5.86 -11.53
CA VAL A 10 -25.10 -5.36 -12.59
C VAL A 10 -24.49 -6.53 -13.34
N LEU A 11 -25.35 -7.35 -13.94
CA LEU A 11 -25.01 -8.21 -15.08
C LEU A 11 -26.28 -8.46 -15.89
N LYS A 12 -26.55 -7.55 -16.81
CA LYS A 12 -27.24 -7.85 -18.08
C LYS A 12 -26.31 -7.24 -19.14
N ILE A 13 -25.22 -7.91 -19.51
CA ILE A 13 -25.13 -8.92 -20.58
C ILE A 13 -25.93 -8.51 -21.82
N VAL A 14 -25.15 -8.12 -22.83
CA VAL A 14 -25.35 -8.20 -24.29
C VAL A 14 -26.24 -7.15 -24.93
N ALA A 15 -25.59 -6.20 -25.61
CA ALA A 15 -26.05 -5.72 -26.91
C ALA A 15 -24.87 -5.84 -27.89
N LEU A 16 -25.05 -6.72 -28.86
CA LEU A 16 -24.19 -6.94 -30.02
C LEU A 16 -24.16 -5.68 -30.90
N LEU A 17 -23.11 -5.60 -31.72
CA LEU A 17 -22.91 -4.75 -32.91
C LEU A 17 -22.16 -3.41 -32.68
N GLY A 18 -20.90 -3.40 -33.13
CA GLY A 18 -20.26 -2.25 -33.77
C GLY A 18 -19.88 -1.06 -32.87
N GLY A 19 -18.64 -1.04 -32.40
CA GLY A 19 -18.03 0.16 -31.84
C GLY A 19 -17.07 -0.17 -30.70
N ALA A 20 -15.77 0.00 -30.93
CA ALA A 20 -14.76 -0.09 -29.87
C ALA A 20 -14.96 1.04 -28.85
N ALA A 21 -15.83 0.81 -27.85
CA ALA A 21 -15.97 1.72 -26.73
C ALA A 21 -14.87 1.39 -25.70
N ALA A 22 -13.78 2.16 -25.77
CA ALA A 22 -12.73 2.14 -24.75
C ALA A 22 -13.35 2.48 -23.39
N VAL A 23 -13.28 1.54 -22.45
CA VAL A 23 -13.63 1.80 -21.05
C VAL A 23 -12.51 2.64 -20.45
N PRO A 24 -12.74 3.91 -20.05
CA PRO A 24 -11.74 4.64 -19.30
C PRO A 24 -11.56 3.90 -17.97
N GLY A 25 -10.42 3.27 -17.80
CA GLY A 25 -10.00 2.73 -16.51
C GLY A 25 -10.03 3.87 -15.51
N ILE A 26 -10.89 3.75 -14.50
CA ILE A 26 -10.87 4.61 -13.32
C ILE A 26 -9.54 4.38 -12.60
N ALA A 27 -8.51 5.10 -13.03
CA ALA A 27 -7.27 5.24 -12.29
C ALA A 27 -7.65 5.76 -10.90
N ARG A 28 -7.51 4.92 -9.88
CA ARG A 28 -7.55 5.40 -8.51
C ARG A 28 -6.29 6.23 -8.37
N ASP A 29 -6.41 7.55 -8.32
CA ASP A 29 -5.33 8.43 -7.89
C ASP A 29 -4.99 8.10 -6.44
N ALA A 30 -4.21 7.04 -6.24
CA ALA A 30 -3.47 6.84 -5.02
C ALA A 30 -2.45 7.97 -5.00
N ARG A 31 -2.79 9.08 -4.33
CA ARG A 31 -1.85 10.16 -4.05
C ARG A 31 -0.67 9.53 -3.32
N ALA A 32 0.40 9.24 -4.06
CA ALA A 32 1.62 8.72 -3.50
C ALA A 32 2.18 9.81 -2.59
N GLN A 33 2.11 9.60 -1.27
CA GLN A 33 2.81 10.49 -0.35
C GLN A 33 4.31 10.33 -0.59
N ALA A 34 5.01 11.46 -0.73
CA ALA A 34 6.46 11.46 -0.83
C ALA A 34 7.03 10.77 0.41
N LYS A 35 7.87 9.76 0.18
CA LYS A 35 8.57 9.05 1.25
C LYS A 35 9.74 9.91 1.72
N ALA A 36 10.18 9.73 2.95
CA ALA A 36 11.35 10.42 3.48
C ALA A 36 12.64 9.64 3.21
N GLY A 37 13.75 10.35 3.01
CA GLY A 37 15.08 9.74 2.89
C GLY A 37 15.53 9.04 4.18
N LYS A 38 16.42 8.05 4.03
CA LYS A 38 17.00 7.26 5.14
C LYS A 38 17.62 8.13 6.25
N ALA A 39 18.35 9.18 5.88
CA ALA A 39 19.01 10.07 6.83
C ALA A 39 17.99 10.83 7.70
N ALA A 40 16.92 11.36 7.10
CA ALA A 40 15.86 12.07 7.83
C ALA A 40 15.15 11.15 8.85
N MET A 41 15.03 9.87 8.52
CA MET A 41 14.39 8.86 9.37
C MET A 41 15.36 8.19 10.36
N LYS A 42 16.62 8.65 10.42
CA LYS A 42 17.72 8.02 11.18
C LYS A 42 17.73 6.50 10.99
N TYR A 43 17.55 6.07 9.73
CA TYR A 43 17.50 4.67 9.39
C TYR A 43 18.86 4.01 9.65
N GLN A 44 18.83 2.81 10.22
CA GLN A 44 19.96 1.93 10.41
C GLN A 44 19.64 0.54 9.86
N GLU A 45 20.65 -0.17 9.37
CA GLU A 45 20.53 -1.51 8.79
C GLU A 45 20.31 -2.60 9.85
N GLN A 46 20.65 -2.30 11.11
CA GLN A 46 20.58 -3.19 12.26
C GLN A 46 19.36 -2.86 13.14
N PRO A 47 18.83 -3.81 13.91
CA PRO A 47 17.68 -3.56 14.77
C PRO A 47 18.02 -2.64 15.94
N LYS A 48 17.00 -2.06 16.58
CA LYS A 48 17.15 -1.29 17.82
C LYS A 48 16.48 -2.04 18.97
N GLY A 49 17.27 -2.82 19.70
CA GLY A 49 16.73 -3.82 20.64
C GLY A 49 15.88 -4.84 19.88
N ASP A 50 14.64 -5.05 20.33
CA ASP A 50 13.70 -5.96 19.66
C ASP A 50 13.01 -5.35 18.42
N GLN A 51 13.15 -4.04 18.23
CA GLN A 51 12.48 -3.31 17.15
C GLN A 51 13.23 -3.50 15.83
N ARG A 52 12.55 -4.11 14.85
CA ARG A 52 13.07 -4.34 13.50
C ARG A 52 12.00 -4.14 12.44
N CYS A 53 12.38 -3.77 11.22
CA CYS A 53 11.47 -3.48 10.13
C CYS A 53 10.48 -4.62 9.86
N SER A 54 10.88 -5.89 9.92
CA SER A 54 9.96 -7.02 9.72
C SER A 54 8.77 -7.04 10.71
N GLY A 55 8.95 -6.49 11.91
CA GLY A 55 7.90 -6.31 12.93
C GLY A 55 7.18 -4.95 12.87
N CYS A 56 7.46 -4.10 11.88
CA CYS A 56 6.92 -2.74 11.76
C CYS A 56 5.70 -2.69 10.82
N VAL A 57 4.65 -1.94 11.16
CA VAL A 57 3.45 -1.72 10.30
C VAL A 57 3.74 -0.97 8.99
N GLN A 58 4.87 -0.26 8.94
CA GLN A 58 5.30 0.51 7.77
C GLN A 58 6.07 -0.35 6.76
N PHE A 59 6.60 -1.50 7.19
CA PHE A 59 7.39 -2.37 6.34
C PHE A 59 6.52 -3.15 5.37
N VAL A 60 6.98 -3.18 4.12
CA VAL A 60 6.37 -3.92 3.03
C VAL A 60 7.43 -4.89 2.53
N ALA A 61 7.21 -6.19 2.75
CA ALA A 61 8.14 -7.22 2.31
C ALA A 61 8.33 -7.18 0.77
N PRO A 62 9.51 -7.57 0.24
CA PRO A 62 10.65 -8.09 0.98
C PRO A 62 11.60 -6.99 1.51
N ASN A 63 11.52 -5.76 0.99
CA ASN A 63 12.55 -4.75 1.20
C ASN A 63 12.07 -3.30 1.01
N GLN A 64 10.80 -3.01 1.27
CA GLN A 64 10.23 -1.68 1.10
C GLN A 64 9.64 -1.12 2.40
N CYS A 65 9.44 0.18 2.44
CA CYS A 65 8.72 0.88 3.51
C CYS A 65 7.72 1.88 2.92
N LYS A 66 6.61 2.09 3.63
CA LYS A 66 5.58 3.08 3.26
C LYS A 66 6.07 4.52 3.39
N VAL A 67 7.02 4.78 4.30
CA VAL A 67 7.46 6.14 4.66
C VAL A 67 8.96 6.41 4.46
N VAL A 68 9.77 5.37 4.19
CA VAL A 68 11.22 5.52 3.95
C VAL A 68 11.54 5.15 2.51
N GLU A 69 12.32 5.99 1.83
CA GLU A 69 12.83 5.75 0.48
C GLU A 69 13.98 4.73 0.44
N GLY A 70 14.13 4.09 -0.71
CA GLY A 70 15.18 3.10 -0.97
C GLY A 70 14.87 1.69 -0.45
N ASN A 71 15.87 0.83 -0.54
CA ASN A 71 15.80 -0.57 -0.08
C ASN A 71 15.87 -0.63 1.45
N ILE A 72 15.00 -1.41 2.08
CA ILE A 72 14.85 -1.51 3.54
C ILE A 72 15.15 -2.94 3.98
N SER A 73 16.16 -3.12 4.81
CA SER A 73 16.46 -4.40 5.43
C SER A 73 15.32 -4.83 6.36
N PRO A 74 14.84 -6.09 6.32
CA PRO A 74 13.90 -6.62 7.32
C PRO A 74 14.44 -6.53 8.76
N ASN A 75 15.76 -6.51 8.93
CA ASN A 75 16.44 -6.36 10.21
C ASN A 75 16.75 -4.90 10.57
N GLY A 76 16.47 -3.94 9.68
CA GLY A 76 16.74 -2.53 9.93
C GLY A 76 15.79 -1.90 10.94
N TRP A 77 16.01 -0.62 11.24
CA TRP A 77 15.17 0.19 12.11
C TRP A 77 15.22 1.67 11.70
N CYS A 78 14.17 2.43 12.01
CA CYS A 78 14.14 3.88 11.85
C CYS A 78 13.25 4.52 12.92
N ILE A 79 13.31 5.85 13.09
CA ILE A 79 12.55 6.56 14.13
C ILE A 79 11.03 6.44 14.00
N ALA A 80 10.52 6.16 12.79
CA ALA A 80 9.10 5.97 12.52
C ALA A 80 8.63 4.52 12.78
N TYR A 81 9.40 3.71 13.51
CA TYR A 81 9.01 2.36 13.89
C TYR A 81 7.69 2.35 14.67
N SER A 82 6.79 1.44 14.28
CA SER A 82 5.56 1.16 14.99
C SER A 82 5.28 -0.32 14.87
N ALA A 83 5.18 -1.00 16.02
CA ALA A 83 5.01 -2.45 16.07
C ALA A 83 3.68 -2.87 15.43
N LYS A 84 3.69 -4.00 14.73
CA LYS A 84 2.46 -4.67 14.30
C LYS A 84 1.67 -5.09 15.56
N SER A 85 0.37 -4.83 15.54
CA SER A 85 -0.60 -5.36 16.52
C SER A 85 -0.97 -6.80 16.19
#